data_AF-A0A2K9PQN5-F1
#
_entry.id   AF-A0A2K9PQN5-F1
#
_cell.length_a   1.000
_cell.length_b   1.000
_cell.length_c   1.000
_cell.angle_alpha   90.00
_cell.angle_beta   90.00
_cell.angle_gamma   90.00
#
_symmetry.space_group_name_H-M   'P 1'
#
loop_
_entity.id
_entity.type
_entity.pdbx_description
1 polymer ?
#
loop_
_entity_poly.entity_id
_entity_poly.type
_entity_poly.pdbx_seq_one_letter_code
_entity_poly.pdbx_strand_id
1 'polypeptide(L)'
;MPITKLTEEFLPAFIYITDQILAEEDPIDYKKIAEEGVPAKKEIDVRTIKRAFDLREELAKNKLERKVYKPTLKTLNVLCAYYFENPEEKFLKIAKNYREKIEEYYTEHSPKTPVIQAVFKPKPEKIQFLEQQQDQYLHLKGTVEQQSLNVLMSSMEQNLLKRFEGLQQKVNDDLEIKTKMITHLENKIEELQSKLKQANFMHNTLGALGLFFVSINYDFMDDQSIFEAFLDDHDDDGDLIDDII
;
A
#
# COMPACT_ATOMS: atom_id res chain seq x y z
N MET A 1 -13.91 0.33 18.02
CA MET A 1 -12.99 1.45 17.68
C MET A 1 -13.79 2.51 16.93
N PRO A 2 -13.49 3.81 17.10
CA PRO A 2 -14.15 4.85 16.30
C PRO A 2 -13.82 4.65 14.81
N ILE A 3 -14.83 4.75 13.96
CA ILE A 3 -14.67 4.67 12.50
C ILE A 3 -13.89 5.90 12.02
N THR A 4 -12.77 5.69 11.34
CA THR A 4 -11.92 6.76 10.80
C THR A 4 -12.01 6.89 9.28
N LYS A 5 -12.40 5.82 8.59
CA LYS A 5 -12.51 5.71 7.13
C LYS A 5 -13.63 4.74 6.73
N LEU A 6 -14.04 4.77 5.46
CA LEU A 6 -15.03 3.87 4.90
C LEU A 6 -14.62 2.39 5.11
N THR A 7 -15.56 1.60 5.62
CA THR A 7 -15.46 0.13 5.75
C THR A 7 -16.51 -0.53 4.85
N GLU A 8 -16.40 -1.84 4.65
CA GLU A 8 -17.36 -2.61 3.84
C GLU A 8 -18.78 -2.52 4.40
N GLU A 9 -18.93 -2.51 5.74
CA GLU A 9 -20.21 -2.33 6.44
C GLU A 9 -20.96 -1.06 6.01
N PHE A 10 -20.23 0.05 5.80
CA PHE A 10 -20.83 1.34 5.41
C PHE A 10 -20.77 1.61 3.91
N LEU A 11 -20.35 0.63 3.10
CA LEU A 11 -20.33 0.75 1.64
C LEU A 11 -21.70 1.09 1.05
N PRO A 12 -22.82 0.50 1.50
CA PRO A 12 -24.15 0.86 0.99
C PRO A 12 -24.48 2.35 1.15
N ALA A 13 -24.23 2.91 2.34
CA ALA A 13 -24.51 4.31 2.63
C ALA A 13 -23.63 5.26 1.80
N PHE A 14 -22.37 4.88 1.57
CA PHE A 14 -21.47 5.65 0.72
C PHE A 14 -21.95 5.69 -0.74
N ILE A 15 -22.35 4.55 -1.30
CA ILE A 15 -22.86 4.45 -2.68
C ILE A 15 -24.14 5.27 -2.81
N TYR A 16 -25.10 5.06 -1.91
CA TYR A 16 -26.34 5.82 -1.90
C TYR A 16 -26.08 7.33 -1.97
N ILE A 17 -25.28 7.87 -1.04
CA ILE A 17 -25.05 9.33 -0.98
C ILE A 17 -24.32 9.85 -2.21
N THR A 18 -23.30 9.14 -2.69
CA THR A 18 -22.56 9.59 -3.88
C THR A 18 -23.41 9.54 -5.14
N ASP A 19 -24.29 8.55 -5.28
CA ASP A 19 -25.16 8.43 -6.43
C ASP A 19 -26.30 9.45 -6.43
N GLN A 20 -26.82 9.81 -5.25
CA GLN A 20 -27.80 10.90 -5.17
C GLN A 20 -27.19 12.24 -5.62
N ILE A 21 -25.96 12.54 -5.20
CA ILE A 21 -25.24 13.74 -5.67
C ILE A 21 -25.02 13.68 -7.19
N LEU A 22 -24.64 12.52 -7.72
CA LEU A 22 -24.44 12.32 -9.16
C LEU A 22 -25.74 12.51 -9.98
N ALA A 23 -26.89 12.15 -9.41
CA ALA A 23 -28.18 12.29 -10.07
C ALA A 23 -28.66 13.75 -10.13
N GLU A 24 -28.25 14.58 -9.16
CA GLU A 24 -28.65 15.99 -9.07
C GLU A 24 -27.67 16.93 -9.81
N GLU A 25 -26.42 16.51 -10.04
CA GLU A 25 -25.37 17.34 -10.65
C GLU A 25 -24.60 16.64 -11.77
N ASP A 26 -24.90 17.01 -13.03
CA ASP A 26 -24.11 16.63 -14.21
C ASP A 26 -23.78 17.88 -15.08
N PRO A 27 -22.49 18.29 -15.18
CA PRO A 27 -21.30 17.68 -14.60
C PRO A 27 -21.10 18.00 -13.10
N ILE A 28 -20.39 17.12 -12.38
CA ILE A 28 -20.09 17.32 -10.96
C ILE A 28 -19.13 18.50 -10.75
N ASP A 29 -19.49 19.43 -9.87
CA ASP A 29 -18.59 20.47 -9.37
C ASP A 29 -17.99 20.08 -8.01
N TYR A 30 -16.82 19.44 -8.04
CA TYR A 30 -16.12 19.04 -6.81
C TYR A 30 -15.72 20.22 -5.92
N LYS A 31 -15.54 21.41 -6.50
CA LYS A 31 -15.18 22.61 -5.74
C LYS A 31 -16.40 23.08 -4.97
N LYS A 32 -17.57 23.13 -5.61
CA LYS A 32 -18.84 23.43 -4.96
C LYS A 32 -19.12 22.49 -3.77
N ILE A 33 -18.97 21.19 -3.95
CA ILE A 33 -19.12 20.20 -2.87
C ILE A 33 -18.17 20.47 -1.69
N ALA A 34 -16.91 20.83 -1.99
CA ALA A 34 -15.90 21.14 -0.98
C ALA A 34 -16.16 22.48 -0.26
N GLU A 35 -16.87 23.42 -0.88
CA GLU A 35 -17.18 24.73 -0.31
C GLU A 35 -18.49 24.71 0.48
N GLU A 36 -19.55 24.11 -0.08
CA GLU A 36 -20.90 24.11 0.49
C GLU A 36 -21.12 22.97 1.51
N GLY A 37 -20.47 21.82 1.31
CA GLY A 37 -20.58 20.67 2.21
C GLY A 37 -19.75 20.79 3.50
N VAL A 38 -19.01 21.88 3.67
CA VAL A 38 -18.10 22.06 4.80
C VAL A 38 -18.66 23.09 5.79
N PRO A 39 -18.70 22.79 7.10
CA PRO A 39 -19.10 23.78 8.10
C PRO A 39 -18.20 25.02 8.07
N ALA A 40 -18.77 26.20 8.25
CA ALA A 40 -18.01 27.45 8.36
C ALA A 40 -16.83 27.27 9.34
N LYS A 41 -15.60 27.48 8.85
CA LYS A 41 -14.28 27.28 9.52
C LYS A 41 -13.58 25.92 9.33
N LYS A 42 -14.10 25.01 8.51
CA LYS A 42 -13.37 23.80 8.11
C LYS A 42 -12.97 23.92 6.65
N GLU A 43 -11.92 23.20 6.28
CA GLU A 43 -11.48 23.08 4.89
C GLU A 43 -11.36 21.61 4.51
N ILE A 44 -11.66 21.30 3.26
CA ILE A 44 -11.36 20.01 2.64
C ILE A 44 -10.79 20.25 1.25
N ASP A 45 -9.76 19.49 0.90
CA ASP A 45 -9.17 19.57 -0.43
C ASP A 45 -10.16 19.00 -1.46
N VAL A 46 -10.42 19.75 -2.53
CA VAL A 46 -11.20 19.33 -3.71
C VAL A 46 -10.75 17.97 -4.24
N ARG A 47 -9.43 17.67 -4.22
CA ARG A 47 -8.87 16.37 -4.62
C ARG A 47 -9.38 15.22 -3.74
N THR A 48 -9.66 15.48 -2.46
CA THR A 48 -10.20 14.47 -1.55
C THR A 48 -11.66 14.16 -1.89
N ILE A 49 -12.43 15.17 -2.26
CA ILE A 49 -13.80 14.99 -2.77
C ILE A 49 -13.75 14.21 -4.08
N LYS A 50 -12.94 14.65 -5.05
CA LYS A 50 -12.76 13.95 -6.32
C LYS A 50 -12.40 12.48 -6.12
N ARG A 51 -11.47 12.15 -5.21
CA ARG A 51 -11.07 10.76 -4.91
C ARG A 51 -12.23 9.89 -4.38
N ALA A 52 -13.21 10.48 -3.69
CA ALA A 52 -14.40 9.75 -3.28
C ALA A 52 -15.26 9.37 -4.49
N PHE A 53 -15.49 10.31 -5.42
CA PHE A 53 -16.16 9.99 -6.68
C PHE A 53 -15.35 9.06 -7.58
N ASP A 54 -14.02 9.19 -7.59
CA ASP A 54 -13.14 8.25 -8.30
C ASP A 54 -13.29 6.82 -7.73
N LEU A 55 -13.41 6.66 -6.40
CA LEU A 55 -13.73 5.37 -5.79
C LEU A 55 -15.11 4.87 -6.22
N ARG A 56 -16.14 5.74 -6.23
CA ARG A 56 -17.49 5.36 -6.66
C ARG A 56 -17.53 4.90 -8.12
N GLU A 57 -16.82 5.60 -8.99
CA GLU A 57 -16.64 5.24 -10.40
C GLU A 57 -16.00 3.86 -10.53
N GLU A 58 -14.91 3.60 -9.78
CA GLU A 58 -14.23 2.29 -9.80
C GLU A 58 -15.09 1.16 -9.21
N LEU A 59 -15.92 1.44 -8.20
CA LEU A 59 -16.89 0.49 -7.67
C LEU A 59 -17.99 0.14 -8.68
N ALA A 60 -18.30 1.02 -9.62
CA ALA A 60 -19.25 0.75 -10.71
C ALA A 60 -18.70 -0.21 -11.77
N LYS A 61 -17.36 -0.35 -11.85
CA LYS A 61 -16.69 -1.13 -12.88
C LYS A 61 -16.71 -2.62 -12.55
N ASN A 62 -16.30 -3.42 -13.54
CA ASN A 62 -16.16 -4.87 -13.37
C ASN A 62 -14.89 -5.28 -12.60
N LYS A 63 -13.88 -4.41 -12.59
CA LYS A 63 -12.56 -4.59 -11.94
C LYS A 63 -12.00 -3.21 -11.58
N LEU A 64 -11.10 -3.15 -10.60
CA LEU A 64 -10.34 -1.92 -10.33
C LEU A 64 -9.31 -1.68 -11.44
N GLU A 65 -9.39 -0.53 -12.08
CA GLU A 65 -8.46 -0.10 -13.13
C GLU A 65 -7.38 0.83 -12.59
N ARG A 66 -7.64 1.47 -11.44
CA ARG A 66 -6.68 2.34 -10.75
C ARG A 66 -6.71 2.14 -9.25
N LYS A 67 -5.66 2.60 -8.58
CA LYS A 67 -5.59 2.61 -7.11
C LYS A 67 -6.65 3.56 -6.56
N VAL A 68 -7.51 3.04 -5.69
CA VAL A 68 -8.57 3.81 -5.03
C VAL A 68 -8.22 4.12 -3.59
N TYR A 69 -8.79 5.22 -3.09
CA TYR A 69 -8.62 5.67 -1.72
C TYR A 69 -9.96 5.56 -0.99
N LYS A 70 -9.96 4.95 0.19
CA LYS A 70 -11.12 4.90 1.07
C LYS A 70 -11.35 6.28 1.68
N PRO A 71 -12.51 6.93 1.47
CA PRO A 71 -12.80 8.23 2.05
C PRO A 71 -12.70 8.19 3.58
N THR A 72 -12.19 9.26 4.16
CA THR A 72 -12.18 9.44 5.62
C THR A 72 -13.59 9.77 6.12
N LEU A 73 -13.85 9.60 7.42
CA LEU A 73 -15.12 10.02 8.01
C LEU A 73 -15.39 11.52 7.79
N LYS A 74 -14.34 12.36 7.78
CA LYS A 74 -14.48 13.80 7.47
C LYS A 74 -15.02 14.00 6.06
N THR A 75 -14.46 13.31 5.07
CA THR A 75 -14.91 13.36 3.67
C THR A 75 -16.37 12.89 3.54
N LEU A 76 -16.71 11.77 4.18
CA LEU A 76 -18.06 11.22 4.16
C LEU A 76 -19.09 12.19 4.78
N ASN A 77 -18.71 12.88 5.86
CA ASN A 77 -19.58 13.90 6.47
C ASN A 77 -19.80 15.10 5.54
N VAL A 78 -18.79 15.51 4.77
CA VAL A 78 -18.92 16.62 3.81
C VAL A 78 -19.90 16.25 2.69
N LEU A 79 -19.81 15.02 2.15
CA LEU A 79 -20.74 14.56 1.12
C LEU A 79 -22.18 14.54 1.63
N CYS A 80 -22.42 14.05 2.86
CA CYS A 80 -23.76 14.10 3.45
C CYS A 80 -24.24 15.52 3.69
N ALA A 81 -23.39 16.38 4.25
CA ALA A 81 -23.76 17.77 4.53
C ALA A 81 -24.13 18.52 3.24
N TYR A 82 -23.41 18.25 2.16
CA TYR A 82 -23.71 18.79 0.83
C TYR A 82 -25.08 18.33 0.34
N TYR A 83 -25.28 17.01 0.24
CA TYR A 83 -26.51 16.44 -0.32
C TYR A 83 -27.77 16.83 0.46
N PHE A 84 -27.69 16.90 1.79
CA PHE A 84 -28.82 17.29 2.64
C PHE A 84 -28.91 18.81 2.87
N GLU A 85 -28.06 19.61 2.21
CA GLU A 85 -27.96 21.07 2.38
C GLU A 85 -27.86 21.50 3.86
N ASN A 86 -27.20 20.66 4.69
CA ASN A 86 -27.12 20.84 6.14
C ASN A 86 -25.75 20.42 6.70
N PRO A 87 -24.90 21.40 7.11
CA PRO A 87 -23.57 21.14 7.69
C PRO A 87 -23.56 20.28 8.96
N GLU A 88 -24.68 20.15 9.66
CA GLU A 88 -24.81 19.31 10.85
C GLU A 88 -25.03 17.84 10.52
N GLU A 89 -25.45 17.51 9.30
CA GLU A 89 -25.64 16.11 8.93
C GLU A 89 -24.30 15.35 8.92
N LYS A 90 -24.33 14.14 9.49
CA LYS A 90 -23.15 13.30 9.68
C LYS A 90 -23.40 11.95 9.07
N PHE A 91 -22.39 11.40 8.42
CA PHE A 91 -22.47 10.16 7.67
C PHE A 91 -23.02 9.00 8.51
N LEU A 92 -22.54 8.80 9.74
CA LEU A 92 -23.03 7.70 10.59
C LEU A 92 -24.50 7.90 11.04
N LYS A 93 -24.93 9.15 11.20
CA LYS A 93 -26.33 9.47 11.51
C LYS A 93 -27.21 9.16 10.30
N ILE A 94 -26.78 9.54 9.11
CA ILE A 94 -27.47 9.24 7.85
C ILE A 94 -27.53 7.73 7.60
N ALA A 95 -26.40 7.03 7.70
CA ALA A 95 -26.33 5.58 7.51
C ALA A 95 -27.30 4.81 8.43
N LYS A 96 -27.55 5.33 9.63
CA LYS A 96 -28.51 4.76 10.57
C LYS A 96 -29.96 5.17 10.28
N ASN A 97 -30.20 6.47 10.09
CA ASN A 97 -31.55 7.03 9.98
C ASN A 97 -32.22 6.71 8.64
N TYR A 98 -31.44 6.53 7.59
CA TYR A 98 -31.91 6.23 6.23
C TYR A 98 -31.65 4.77 5.85
N ARG A 99 -31.42 3.90 6.84
CA ARG A 99 -30.98 2.52 6.64
C ARG A 99 -31.84 1.74 5.64
N GLU A 100 -33.16 1.79 5.79
CA GLU A 100 -34.08 1.05 4.90
C GLU A 100 -33.94 1.50 3.44
N LYS A 101 -33.93 2.81 3.19
CA LYS A 101 -33.74 3.38 1.84
C LYS A 101 -32.37 3.04 1.25
N ILE A 102 -31.33 3.07 2.08
CA ILE A 102 -29.97 2.74 1.68
C ILE A 102 -29.86 1.26 1.30
N GLU A 103 -30.45 0.37 2.11
CA GLU A 103 -30.45 -1.07 1.85
C GLU A 103 -31.23 -1.39 0.58
N GLU A 104 -32.42 -0.80 0.40
CA GLU A 104 -33.23 -0.93 -0.82
C GLU A 104 -32.43 -0.49 -2.06
N TYR A 105 -31.86 0.72 -2.04
CA TYR A 105 -31.05 1.24 -3.14
C TYR A 105 -29.84 0.34 -3.45
N TYR A 106 -29.16 -0.14 -2.41
CA TYR A 106 -27.97 -0.96 -2.57
C TYR A 106 -28.28 -2.32 -3.21
N THR A 107 -29.50 -2.86 -3.07
CA THR A 107 -29.86 -4.11 -3.76
C THR A 107 -29.74 -4.00 -5.28
N GLU A 108 -30.02 -2.83 -5.84
CA GLU A 108 -29.96 -2.55 -7.28
C GLU A 108 -28.59 -2.03 -7.73
N HIS A 109 -27.84 -1.39 -6.83
CA HIS A 109 -26.59 -0.67 -7.13
C HIS A 109 -25.34 -1.32 -6.51
N SER A 110 -25.46 -2.55 -6.01
CA SER A 110 -24.37 -3.27 -5.36
C SER A 110 -23.19 -3.50 -6.32
N PRO A 111 -21.95 -3.09 -5.96
CA PRO A 111 -20.76 -3.40 -6.73
C PRO A 111 -20.55 -4.90 -6.87
N LYS A 112 -19.83 -5.31 -7.92
CA LYS A 112 -19.48 -6.72 -8.08
C LYS A 112 -18.58 -7.17 -6.92
N THR A 113 -18.85 -8.37 -6.42
CA THR A 113 -18.09 -8.97 -5.30
C THR A 113 -16.57 -8.87 -5.50
N PRO A 114 -15.97 -9.19 -6.67
CA PRO A 114 -14.52 -9.07 -6.86
C PRO A 114 -13.96 -7.66 -6.62
N VAL A 115 -14.73 -6.62 -6.94
CA VAL A 115 -14.32 -5.22 -6.74
C VAL A 115 -14.40 -4.84 -5.26
N ILE A 116 -15.47 -5.25 -4.58
CA ILE A 116 -15.59 -5.10 -3.11
C ILE A 116 -14.41 -5.78 -2.43
N GLN A 117 -14.06 -7.00 -2.85
CA GLN A 117 -12.94 -7.74 -2.31
C GLN A 117 -11.61 -7.02 -2.54
N ALA A 118 -11.36 -6.52 -3.74
CA ALA A 118 -10.15 -5.77 -4.04
C ALA A 118 -10.00 -4.48 -3.20
N VAL A 119 -11.13 -3.86 -2.82
CA VAL A 119 -11.13 -2.67 -1.97
C VAL A 119 -11.03 -3.04 -0.48
N PHE A 120 -11.73 -4.06 0.00
CA PHE A 120 -11.97 -4.30 1.43
C PHE A 120 -11.35 -5.57 2.02
N LYS A 121 -11.03 -6.61 1.23
CA LYS A 121 -10.51 -7.87 1.75
C LYS A 121 -9.00 -7.82 2.07
N PRO A 122 -8.55 -8.65 3.03
CA PRO A 122 -7.12 -8.83 3.30
C PRO A 122 -6.42 -9.40 2.05
N LYS A 123 -5.20 -8.93 1.82
CA LYS A 123 -4.41 -9.31 0.65
C LYS A 123 -3.92 -10.76 0.77
N PRO A 124 -3.71 -11.46 -0.36
CA PRO A 124 -3.10 -12.79 -0.35
C PRO A 124 -1.69 -12.79 0.25
N GLU A 125 -1.32 -13.92 0.86
CA GLU A 125 -0.03 -14.13 1.54
C GLU A 125 1.18 -13.76 0.66
N LYS A 126 1.21 -14.17 -0.62
CA LYS A 126 2.27 -13.81 -1.58
C LYS A 126 2.49 -12.29 -1.68
N ILE A 127 1.40 -11.53 -1.79
CA ILE A 127 1.45 -10.07 -1.89
C ILE A 127 1.84 -9.47 -0.54
N GLN A 128 1.27 -9.99 0.55
CA GLN A 128 1.62 -9.56 1.91
C GLN A 128 3.10 -9.81 2.21
N PHE A 129 3.65 -10.93 1.76
CA PHE A 129 5.02 -11.33 1.98
C PHE A 129 6.00 -10.45 1.19
N LEU A 130 5.69 -10.10 -0.06
CA LEU A 130 6.46 -9.09 -0.80
C LEU A 130 6.46 -7.72 -0.08
N GLU A 131 5.32 -7.34 0.51
CA GLU A 131 5.23 -6.13 1.33
C GLU A 131 6.09 -6.25 2.60
N GLN A 132 6.06 -7.38 3.29
CA GLN A 132 6.88 -7.64 4.48
C GLN A 132 8.39 -7.65 4.18
N GLN A 133 8.81 -8.30 3.10
CA GLN A 133 10.21 -8.25 2.66
C GLN A 133 10.63 -6.82 2.36
N GLN A 134 9.80 -6.07 1.63
CA GLN A 134 10.10 -4.68 1.34
C GLN A 134 10.26 -3.86 2.63
N ASP A 135 9.39 -4.07 3.60
CA ASP A 135 9.45 -3.41 4.91
C ASP A 135 10.72 -3.81 5.70
N GLN A 136 11.16 -5.08 5.63
CA GLN A 136 12.38 -5.55 6.28
C GLN A 136 13.63 -4.92 5.68
N TYR A 137 13.73 -4.86 4.34
CA TYR A 137 14.85 -4.18 3.67
C TYR A 137 14.87 -2.68 3.99
N LEU A 138 13.70 -2.03 4.07
CA LEU A 138 13.59 -0.64 4.51
C LEU A 138 14.02 -0.45 5.97
N HIS A 139 13.67 -1.39 6.85
CA HIS A 139 14.07 -1.38 8.25
C HIS A 139 15.58 -1.53 8.40
N LEU A 140 16.15 -2.56 7.77
CA LEU A 140 17.59 -2.82 7.83
C LEU A 140 18.40 -1.66 7.24
N LYS A 141 17.93 -1.04 6.15
CA LYS A 141 18.53 0.18 5.61
C LYS A 141 18.61 1.27 6.66
N GLY A 142 17.50 1.54 7.36
CA GLY A 142 17.48 2.50 8.47
C GLY A 142 18.44 2.14 9.60
N THR A 143 18.57 0.85 9.93
CA THR A 143 19.52 0.36 10.95
C THR A 143 20.97 0.57 10.51
N VAL A 144 21.31 0.24 9.26
CA VAL A 144 22.66 0.45 8.70
C VAL A 144 23.01 1.93 8.65
N GLU A 145 22.07 2.80 8.27
CA GLU A 145 22.27 4.25 8.27
C GLU A 145 22.61 4.78 9.67
N GLN A 146 21.95 4.27 10.72
CA GLN A 146 22.03 4.80 12.08
C GLN A 146 23.12 4.18 12.98
N GLN A 147 23.47 2.91 12.77
CA GLN A 147 24.41 2.19 13.64
C GLN A 147 25.85 2.21 13.09
N SER A 148 26.83 2.01 13.98
CA SER A 148 28.22 1.81 13.56
C SER A 148 28.46 0.39 13.05
N LEU A 149 29.47 0.20 12.21
CA LEU A 149 29.77 -1.09 11.59
C LEU A 149 30.04 -2.19 12.63
N ASN A 150 30.82 -1.86 13.67
CA ASN A 150 31.10 -2.79 14.76
C ASN A 150 29.85 -3.27 15.50
N VAL A 151 28.82 -2.41 15.61
CA VAL A 151 27.54 -2.80 16.24
C VAL A 151 26.75 -3.72 15.31
N LEU A 152 26.73 -3.43 14.01
CA LEU A 152 26.08 -4.29 13.01
C LEU A 152 26.73 -5.69 12.96
N MET A 153 28.06 -5.74 13.02
CA MET A 153 28.82 -6.99 13.07
C MET A 153 28.56 -7.80 14.34
N SER A 154 28.35 -7.12 15.48
CA SER A 154 28.10 -7.81 16.75
C SER A 154 26.81 -8.61 16.79
N SER A 155 25.86 -8.30 15.89
CA SER A 155 24.62 -9.05 15.71
C SER A 155 24.66 -10.08 14.58
N MET A 156 25.79 -10.25 13.88
CA MET A 156 25.94 -11.25 12.82
C MET A 156 26.26 -12.64 13.38
N GLU A 157 25.80 -13.68 12.69
CA GLU A 157 26.20 -15.04 12.99
C GLU A 157 27.70 -15.25 12.71
N GLN A 158 28.34 -16.16 13.45
CA GLN A 158 29.81 -16.32 13.42
C GLN A 158 30.39 -16.59 12.02
N ASN A 159 29.64 -17.25 11.13
CA ASN A 159 30.10 -17.54 9.77
C ASN A 159 30.03 -16.30 8.87
N LEU A 160 28.94 -15.52 8.97
CA LEU A 160 28.79 -14.25 8.25
C LEU A 160 29.76 -13.19 8.76
N LEU A 161 29.99 -13.16 10.07
CA LEU A 161 30.97 -12.27 10.70
C LEU A 161 32.37 -12.48 10.10
N LYS A 162 32.82 -13.73 9.93
CA LYS A 162 34.13 -14.02 9.33
C LYS A 162 34.24 -13.56 7.88
N ARG A 163 33.18 -13.76 7.09
CA ARG A 163 33.13 -13.28 5.70
C ARG A 163 33.16 -11.74 5.67
N PHE A 164 32.41 -11.11 6.56
CA PHE A 164 32.37 -9.66 6.70
C PHE A 164 33.71 -9.07 7.17
N GLU A 165 34.40 -9.70 8.12
CA GLU A 165 35.76 -9.34 8.54
C GLU A 165 36.75 -9.46 7.37
N GLY A 166 36.61 -10.48 6.52
CA GLY A 166 37.39 -10.62 5.28
C GLY A 166 37.15 -9.46 4.32
N LEU A 167 35.89 -9.04 4.12
CA LEU A 167 35.55 -7.85 3.34
C LEU A 167 36.14 -6.57 3.97
N GLN A 168 36.06 -6.43 5.30
CA GLN A 168 36.61 -5.28 6.01
C GLN A 168 38.13 -5.18 5.85
N GLN A 169 38.85 -6.31 5.87
CA GLN A 169 40.30 -6.34 5.61
C GLN A 169 40.64 -5.97 4.16
N LYS A 170 39.80 -6.36 3.18
CA LYS A 170 39.99 -6.06 1.75
C LYS A 170 39.74 -4.57 1.43
N VAL A 171 38.64 -4.02 1.93
CA VAL A 171 38.22 -2.62 1.63
C VAL A 171 38.92 -1.63 2.54
N ASN A 172 39.15 -1.98 3.82
CA ASN A 172 39.83 -1.18 4.83
C ASN A 172 39.26 0.25 4.99
N ASP A 173 37.95 0.41 4.73
CA ASP A 173 37.17 1.64 4.96
C ASP A 173 35.73 1.27 5.35
N ASP A 174 35.38 1.49 6.62
CA ASP A 174 34.06 1.20 7.16
C ASP A 174 32.94 2.04 6.51
N LEU A 175 33.22 3.27 6.10
CA LEU A 175 32.23 4.16 5.49
C LEU A 175 31.91 3.70 4.07
N GLU A 176 32.92 3.23 3.33
CA GLU A 176 32.74 2.67 1.99
C GLU A 176 31.85 1.41 2.03
N ILE A 177 32.13 0.49 2.97
CA ILE A 177 31.33 -0.74 3.15
C ILE A 177 29.87 -0.38 3.46
N LYS A 178 29.64 0.54 4.40
CA LYS A 178 28.28 1.00 4.71
C LYS A 178 27.56 1.59 3.50
N THR A 179 28.25 2.37 2.69
CA THR A 179 27.67 2.99 1.48
C THR A 179 27.24 1.91 0.48
N LYS A 180 28.09 0.91 0.24
CA LYS A 180 27.78 -0.24 -0.64
C LYS A 180 26.59 -1.04 -0.12
N MET A 181 26.50 -1.28 1.19
CA MET A 181 25.35 -1.94 1.80
C MET A 181 24.05 -1.17 1.56
N ILE A 182 24.07 0.16 1.76
CA ILE A 182 22.89 1.00 1.54
C ILE A 182 22.43 0.92 0.08
N THR A 183 23.35 1.00 -0.89
CA THR A 183 23.03 0.90 -2.31
C THR A 183 22.44 -0.47 -2.68
N HIS A 184 22.98 -1.56 -2.14
CA HIS A 184 22.42 -2.90 -2.36
C HIS A 184 20.97 -2.98 -1.85
N LEU A 185 20.71 -2.47 -0.64
CA LEU A 185 19.37 -2.43 -0.06
C LEU A 185 18.40 -1.60 -0.91
N GLU A 186 18.82 -0.45 -1.42
CA GLU A 186 18.01 0.40 -2.30
C GLU A 186 17.61 -0.30 -3.60
N ASN A 187 18.57 -0.95 -4.27
CA ASN A 187 18.31 -1.71 -5.49
C ASN A 187 17.29 -2.83 -5.25
N LYS A 188 17.40 -3.55 -4.13
CA LYS A 188 16.45 -4.61 -3.76
C LYS A 188 15.06 -4.08 -3.43
N ILE A 189 14.97 -2.93 -2.76
CA ILE A 189 13.68 -2.26 -2.51
C ILE A 189 12.98 -1.92 -3.84
N GLU A 190 13.69 -1.40 -4.83
CA GLU A 190 13.12 -1.08 -6.15
C GLU A 190 12.64 -2.34 -6.90
N GLU A 191 13.43 -3.42 -6.86
CA GLU A 191 13.05 -4.71 -7.42
C GLU A 191 11.73 -5.24 -6.80
N LEU A 192 11.64 -5.23 -5.47
CA LEU A 192 10.45 -5.66 -4.73
C LEU A 192 9.22 -4.80 -5.06
N GLN A 193 9.39 -3.47 -5.19
CA GLN A 193 8.31 -2.58 -5.62
C GLN A 193 7.77 -2.94 -7.01
N SER A 194 8.65 -3.28 -7.95
CA SER A 194 8.25 -3.71 -9.29
C SER A 194 7.47 -5.03 -9.24
N LYS A 195 7.99 -6.03 -8.52
CA LYS A 195 7.31 -7.32 -8.31
C LYS A 195 5.96 -7.17 -7.64
N LEU A 196 5.84 -6.29 -6.63
CA LEU A 196 4.58 -6.02 -5.95
C LEU A 196 3.53 -5.45 -6.92
N LYS A 197 3.92 -4.52 -7.81
CA LYS A 197 3.02 -3.99 -8.85
C LYS A 197 2.54 -5.11 -9.78
N GLN A 198 3.46 -5.96 -10.24
CA GLN A 198 3.13 -7.11 -11.09
C GLN A 198 2.21 -8.11 -10.36
N ALA A 199 2.47 -8.40 -9.09
CA ALA A 199 1.69 -9.34 -8.29
C ALA A 199 0.26 -8.88 -8.09
N ASN A 200 0.08 -7.61 -7.73
CA ASN A 200 -1.24 -7.00 -7.64
C ASN A 200 -1.99 -7.06 -8.98
N PHE A 201 -1.30 -6.75 -10.08
CA PHE A 201 -1.89 -6.82 -11.41
C PHE A 201 -2.33 -8.25 -11.78
N MET A 202 -1.47 -9.25 -11.56
CA MET A 202 -1.76 -10.65 -11.87
C MET A 202 -2.89 -11.20 -11.01
N HIS A 203 -2.88 -10.90 -9.70
CA HIS A 203 -3.97 -11.26 -8.80
C HIS A 203 -5.30 -10.66 -9.24
N ASN A 204 -5.31 -9.38 -9.61
CA ASN A 204 -6.53 -8.71 -10.07
C ASN A 204 -7.04 -9.24 -11.41
N THR A 205 -6.16 -9.83 -12.24
CA THR A 205 -6.52 -10.31 -13.59
C THR A 205 -6.92 -11.79 -13.61
N LEU A 206 -6.21 -12.64 -12.87
CA LEU A 206 -6.35 -14.09 -12.92
C LEU A 206 -6.68 -14.70 -11.53
N GLY A 207 -6.98 -13.86 -10.54
CA GLY A 207 -7.17 -14.29 -9.16
C GLY A 207 -5.92 -14.93 -8.57
N ALA A 208 -6.10 -15.87 -7.64
CA ALA A 208 -4.99 -16.57 -7.00
C ALA A 208 -4.09 -17.33 -7.99
N LEU A 209 -4.60 -17.76 -9.15
CA LEU A 209 -3.81 -18.46 -10.17
C LEU A 209 -2.75 -17.55 -10.82
N GLY A 210 -3.03 -16.25 -10.94
CA GLY A 210 -2.06 -15.28 -11.47
C GLY A 210 -0.80 -15.15 -10.61
N LEU A 211 -0.91 -15.41 -9.31
CA LEU A 211 0.19 -15.33 -8.36
C LEU A 211 1.17 -16.52 -8.45
N PHE A 212 0.90 -17.53 -9.27
CA PHE A 212 1.89 -18.58 -9.57
C PHE A 212 2.98 -18.10 -10.53
N PHE A 213 2.69 -17.12 -11.39
CA PHE A 213 3.63 -16.57 -12.37
C PHE A 213 4.50 -15.44 -11.82
N VAL A 214 4.22 -15.02 -10.59
CA VAL A 214 5.06 -14.06 -9.86
C VAL A 214 6.02 -14.89 -9.03
N SER A 215 7.28 -14.90 -9.43
CA SER A 215 8.33 -15.53 -8.63
C SER A 215 8.53 -14.71 -7.35
N ILE A 216 8.36 -15.39 -6.23
CA ILE A 216 8.68 -14.88 -4.91
C ILE A 216 9.70 -15.83 -4.35
N ASN A 217 10.83 -15.27 -3.94
CA ASN A 217 11.78 -16.02 -3.14
C ASN A 217 11.34 -15.89 -1.68
N TYR A 218 10.93 -17.00 -1.09
CA TYR A 218 10.44 -17.05 0.30
C TYR A 218 11.55 -17.17 1.34
N ASP A 219 12.79 -17.35 0.89
CA ASP A 219 13.91 -17.71 1.76
C ASP A 219 14.50 -16.49 2.48
N PHE A 220 14.22 -15.27 2.01
CA PHE A 220 14.81 -14.02 2.52
C PHE A 220 13.84 -13.23 3.40
N MET A 221 13.92 -13.38 4.72
CA MET A 221 13.05 -12.65 5.66
C MET A 221 13.78 -12.09 6.89
N ASP A 222 15.03 -12.46 7.12
CA ASP A 222 15.80 -11.96 8.26
C ASP A 222 17.05 -11.17 7.82
N ASP A 223 17.58 -10.39 8.76
CA ASP A 223 18.73 -9.52 8.50
C ASP A 223 19.98 -10.32 8.12
N GLN A 224 20.15 -11.56 8.63
CA GLN A 224 21.30 -12.41 8.32
C GLN A 224 21.30 -12.81 6.84
N SER A 225 20.15 -13.24 6.34
CA SER A 225 19.98 -13.63 4.93
C SER A 225 20.18 -12.44 3.98
N ILE A 226 19.82 -11.23 4.44
CA ILE A 226 20.07 -9.99 3.66
C ILE A 226 21.56 -9.64 3.67
N PHE A 227 22.24 -9.78 4.81
CA PHE A 227 23.69 -9.58 4.89
C PHE A 227 24.46 -10.62 4.07
N GLU A 228 24.00 -11.87 4.07
CA GLU A 228 24.57 -12.93 3.25
C GLU A 228 24.46 -12.59 1.76
N ALA A 229 23.27 -12.18 1.29
CA ALA A 229 23.08 -11.75 -0.10
C ALA A 229 23.97 -10.56 -0.49
N PHE A 230 24.18 -9.61 0.43
CA PHE A 230 25.11 -8.51 0.19
C PHE A 230 26.56 -9.01 0.06
N LEU A 231 27.00 -9.93 0.91
CA LEU A 231 28.35 -10.49 0.87
C LEU A 231 28.57 -11.36 -0.37
N ASP A 232 27.58 -12.14 -0.78
CA ASP A 232 27.63 -12.95 -2.00
C ASP A 232 27.88 -12.08 -3.25
N ASP A 233 27.25 -10.90 -3.33
CA ASP A 233 27.49 -9.93 -4.41
C ASP A 233 28.93 -9.35 -4.42
N HIS A 234 29.71 -9.54 -3.35
CA HIS A 234 31.06 -8.98 -3.18
C HIS A 234 32.18 -10.03 -3.01
N ASP A 235 31.83 -11.30 -2.83
CA ASP A 235 32.79 -12.41 -2.76
C ASP A 235 33.18 -12.95 -4.17
N ASP A 236 32.44 -12.58 -5.23
CA ASP A 236 32.64 -13.06 -6.61
C ASP A 236 33.84 -12.44 -7.37
N ASP A 237 34.58 -11.50 -6.77
CA ASP A 237 35.80 -10.92 -7.34
C ASP A 237 37.08 -11.76 -7.04
N GLY A 238 36.93 -12.98 -6.52
CA GLY A 238 38.03 -13.76 -5.93
C GLY A 238 38.53 -15.02 -6.66
N ASP A 239 37.68 -15.78 -7.37
CA ASP A 239 38.00 -17.20 -7.66
C ASP A 239 37.57 -17.69 -9.07
N LEU A 240 37.77 -16.89 -10.12
CA LEU A 240 37.67 -17.39 -11.50
C LEU A 240 38.99 -17.17 -12.26
N ILE A 241 39.61 -18.29 -12.64
CA ILE A 241 40.83 -18.49 -13.45
C ILE A 241 42.13 -18.65 -12.64
N ASP A 242 42.19 -19.70 -11.81
CA ASP A 242 43.43 -20.42 -11.50
C ASP A 242 43.38 -21.88 -11.99
N ASP A 243 42.51 -22.19 -12.97
CA ASP A 243 42.37 -23.54 -13.54
C ASP A 243 42.04 -23.53 -15.04
N ILE A 244 43.02 -23.17 -15.88
CA ILE A 244 43.14 -23.72 -17.24
C ILE A 244 44.61 -24.11 -17.44
N ILE A 245 44.90 -25.40 -17.27
CA ILE A 245 46.07 -26.11 -17.81
C ILE A 245 45.71 -26.66 -19.19
#